data_AF-A0AAU7MSV4-F1
#
_entry.id   AF-A0AAU7MSV4-F1
#
_cell.length_a   1.000
_cell.length_b   1.000
_cell.length_c   1.000
_cell.angle_alpha   90.00
_cell.angle_beta   90.00
_cell.angle_gamma   90.00
#
_symmetry.space_group_name_H-M   'P 1'
#
loop_
_entity.id
_entity.type
_entity.pdbx_description
1 polymer ?
#
loop_
_entity_poly.entity_id
_entity_poly.type
_entity_poly.pdbx_seq_one_letter_code
_entity_poly.pdbx_strand_id
1 'polypeptide(L)'
;MPDKGSVQSRRIGRRLFWIGGPALLAWPLAVAGWSFAIDQGSIGMALPDIRSGGWEVTGSQADIRPSVTADSDSAIIEFAPSSLIITEYLAYTGAEQPLKFNTLRTDLSNSTVTLDYGASGSWADRIAIDGDIAVSATRVEHPILLPQAWNFEGRAEGRLSELRVQGTLVSDSGFSADLDVQLDPDGGVSVAIESVIDGKQGVRALAGTLSGWPDLLTVDSGNARLRMAVSTGRGGELEASGIADLQDVGGVYNRTAVSGLSGRVRVSLENSQVAGSFRDLAVGEINAGIPVSSVRFSANYNAPMTELLAGTLEVQQARARFLEGTLRVPPAVYELAGGSGRIPVEVEDISLSRLMAVYPAEGLSGSGQLRGRIPLGISGDGVQVSAGTVSAIDPGGRLQLPADKLQAMLGGNQAMDVVVQALQNFHYSVLNSTIDYDEQGKLTLGLRLEGKNPELRGGQPVVLNVNLEEDIPALLTSLQLSGRVNEAVTRRVRELLQESGEETAP
;
A
#
# COMPACT_ATOMS: atom_id res chain seq x y z
N MET A 1 36.15 -23.51 -4.50
CA MET A 1 36.65 -23.63 -5.88
C MET A 1 35.47 -23.43 -6.81
N PRO A 2 35.35 -22.32 -7.56
CA PRO A 2 34.37 -22.23 -8.62
C PRO A 2 34.98 -22.66 -9.96
N ASP A 3 34.11 -23.29 -10.73
CA ASP A 3 34.35 -23.99 -11.98
C ASP A 3 34.65 -23.02 -13.13
N LYS A 4 35.50 -23.45 -14.07
CA LYS A 4 35.98 -22.61 -15.17
C LYS A 4 34.87 -22.48 -16.23
N GLY A 5 34.22 -21.32 -16.28
CA GLY A 5 33.35 -20.93 -17.40
C GLY A 5 34.12 -20.95 -18.73
N SER A 6 33.60 -21.68 -19.70
CA SER A 6 34.21 -21.82 -21.02
C SER A 6 33.81 -20.64 -21.93
N VAL A 7 34.82 -19.89 -22.38
CA VAL A 7 34.67 -18.84 -23.40
C VAL A 7 34.89 -19.47 -24.76
N GLN A 8 33.86 -19.52 -25.62
CA GLN A 8 34.02 -19.89 -27.02
C GLN A 8 34.34 -18.64 -27.85
N SER A 9 35.61 -18.49 -28.24
CA SER A 9 36.04 -17.46 -29.19
C SER A 9 35.67 -17.86 -30.62
N ARG A 10 34.82 -17.09 -31.29
CA ARG A 10 34.58 -17.21 -32.74
C ARG A 10 35.66 -16.39 -33.48
N ARG A 11 36.50 -17.05 -34.28
CA ARG A 11 37.53 -16.40 -35.11
C ARG A 11 36.88 -15.44 -36.12
N ILE A 12 37.27 -14.17 -36.09
CA ILE A 12 37.03 -13.20 -37.18
C ILE A 12 38.38 -12.74 -37.73
N GLY A 13 38.45 -12.66 -39.05
CA GLY A 13 39.68 -12.60 -39.84
C GLY A 13 40.53 -11.35 -39.66
N ARG A 14 41.85 -11.57 -39.77
CA ARG A 14 42.91 -10.57 -39.87
C ARG A 14 42.62 -9.52 -40.96
N ARG A 15 42.66 -8.24 -40.59
CA ARG A 15 43.23 -7.16 -41.42
C ARG A 15 44.03 -6.21 -40.52
N LEU A 16 45.33 -6.10 -40.85
CA LEU A 16 46.28 -5.14 -40.28
C LEU A 16 45.81 -3.71 -40.58
N PHE A 17 45.84 -2.83 -39.58
CA PHE A 17 45.99 -1.40 -39.78
C PHE A 17 47.34 -0.97 -39.19
N TRP A 18 48.12 -0.24 -40.00
CA TRP A 18 49.39 0.38 -39.65
C TRP A 18 49.13 1.69 -38.88
N ILE A 19 49.85 1.90 -37.77
CA ILE A 19 50.06 3.24 -37.19
C ILE A 19 51.57 3.48 -37.17
N GLY A 20 52.03 4.53 -37.86
CA GLY A 20 53.42 4.94 -37.91
C GLY A 20 53.62 6.27 -37.16
N GLY A 21 54.60 6.29 -36.26
CA GLY A 21 55.13 7.48 -35.56
C GLY A 21 56.22 7.04 -34.57
N PRO A 22 57.40 7.71 -34.51
CA PRO A 22 58.65 7.06 -34.10
C PRO A 22 58.79 6.92 -32.58
N ALA A 23 59.14 5.72 -32.14
CA ALA A 23 59.62 5.43 -30.80
C ALA A 23 61.10 5.82 -30.67
N LEU A 24 61.41 6.75 -29.76
CA LEU A 24 62.77 6.93 -29.26
C LEU A 24 62.98 5.96 -28.09
N LEU A 25 63.79 4.94 -28.32
CA LEU A 25 64.27 3.99 -27.33
C LEU A 25 65.54 4.55 -26.66
N ALA A 26 65.48 4.77 -25.35
CA ALA A 26 66.65 4.71 -24.48
C ALA A 26 66.21 4.17 -23.12
N TRP A 27 66.76 3.02 -22.73
CA TRP A 27 66.66 2.43 -21.39
C TRP A 27 67.95 2.69 -20.62
N PRO A 28 67.88 2.73 -19.28
CA PRO A 28 68.27 1.54 -18.52
C PRO A 28 67.17 1.05 -17.57
N LEU A 29 66.92 -0.25 -17.61
CA LEU A 29 66.10 -0.98 -16.65
C LEU A 29 66.84 -1.13 -15.31
N ALA A 30 66.28 -0.53 -14.25
CA ALA A 30 65.99 -1.19 -12.97
C ALA A 30 65.37 -0.15 -12.02
N VAL A 31 64.21 -0.48 -11.46
CA VAL A 31 63.40 0.24 -10.43
C VAL A 31 62.33 1.23 -10.94
N ALA A 32 62.26 1.60 -12.21
CA ALA A 32 61.19 2.48 -12.70
C ALA A 32 59.97 1.66 -13.17
N GLY A 33 58.82 1.82 -12.51
CA GLY A 33 57.53 1.33 -13.00
C GLY A 33 57.23 1.84 -14.42
N TRP A 34 56.41 1.10 -15.16
CA TRP A 34 55.93 1.57 -16.46
C TRP A 34 54.87 2.66 -16.24
N SER A 35 54.68 3.56 -17.22
CA SER A 35 53.55 4.47 -17.28
C SER A 35 53.03 4.54 -18.72
N PHE A 36 51.73 4.74 -18.87
CA PHE A 36 51.01 4.72 -20.13
C PHE A 36 49.83 5.70 -20.07
N ALA A 37 49.60 6.45 -21.14
CA ALA A 37 48.48 7.36 -21.24
C ALA A 37 47.82 7.31 -22.62
N ILE A 38 46.49 7.32 -22.65
CA ILE A 38 45.64 7.54 -23.82
C ILE A 38 44.82 8.79 -23.51
N ASP A 39 44.96 9.82 -24.34
CA ASP A 39 44.11 11.01 -24.27
C ASP A 39 43.07 10.96 -25.39
N GLN A 40 41.79 11.13 -25.04
CA GLN A 40 40.65 11.18 -25.97
C GLN A 40 40.53 9.95 -26.90
N GLY A 41 40.38 8.76 -26.30
CA GLY A 41 40.02 7.56 -27.06
C GLY A 41 38.56 7.59 -27.56
N SER A 42 38.28 6.81 -28.60
CA SER A 42 36.90 6.43 -28.98
C SER A 42 36.90 4.95 -29.25
N ILE A 43 36.05 4.22 -28.52
CA ILE A 43 36.00 2.76 -28.58
C ILE A 43 34.55 2.32 -28.72
N GLY A 44 34.23 1.75 -29.88
CA GLY A 44 33.02 0.96 -30.10
C GLY A 44 33.33 -0.52 -29.92
N MET A 45 32.64 -1.20 -29.02
CA MET A 45 32.81 -2.63 -28.79
C MET A 45 31.49 -3.35 -28.54
N ALA A 46 31.38 -4.57 -29.07
CA ALA A 46 30.36 -5.52 -28.63
C ALA A 46 30.91 -6.25 -27.40
N LEU A 47 30.17 -6.19 -26.29
CA LEU A 47 30.49 -6.87 -25.06
C LEU A 47 29.94 -8.31 -25.10
N PRO A 48 30.64 -9.29 -24.50
CA PRO A 48 30.18 -10.68 -24.48
C PRO A 48 28.90 -10.82 -23.66
N ASP A 49 28.06 -11.78 -24.03
CA ASP A 49 26.92 -12.19 -23.20
C ASP A 49 27.43 -12.79 -21.88
N ILE A 50 26.79 -12.43 -20.77
CA ILE A 50 27.16 -12.87 -19.42
C ILE A 50 26.02 -13.70 -18.86
N ARG A 51 26.34 -14.90 -18.39
CA ARG A 51 25.42 -15.79 -17.66
C ARG A 51 26.13 -16.32 -16.42
N SER A 52 26.04 -15.57 -15.32
CA SER A 52 26.76 -15.89 -14.07
C SER A 52 26.04 -15.29 -12.86
N GLY A 53 26.05 -16.00 -11.73
CA GLY A 53 25.50 -15.49 -10.46
C GLY A 53 24.01 -15.14 -10.50
N GLY A 54 23.22 -15.86 -11.31
CA GLY A 54 21.80 -15.57 -11.54
C GLY A 54 21.54 -14.43 -12.53
N TRP A 55 22.56 -13.70 -12.97
CA TRP A 55 22.43 -12.66 -13.98
C TRP A 55 22.53 -13.24 -15.39
N GLU A 56 21.61 -12.82 -16.26
CA GLU A 56 21.66 -12.99 -17.71
C GLU A 56 21.73 -11.60 -18.35
N VAL A 57 22.81 -11.33 -19.08
CA VAL A 57 23.05 -10.07 -19.79
C VAL A 57 23.38 -10.40 -21.23
N THR A 58 22.62 -9.87 -22.19
CA THR A 58 22.80 -10.18 -23.61
C THR A 58 22.73 -8.94 -24.48
N GLY A 59 23.45 -8.98 -25.61
CA GLY A 59 23.36 -7.92 -26.63
C GLY A 59 23.90 -6.58 -26.14
N SER A 60 24.98 -6.59 -25.36
CA SER A 60 25.61 -5.39 -24.82
C SER A 60 26.57 -4.76 -25.83
N GLN A 61 26.43 -3.46 -26.06
CA GLN A 61 27.28 -2.65 -26.94
C GLN A 61 27.74 -1.41 -26.17
N ALA A 62 29.02 -1.09 -26.24
CA ALA A 62 29.60 0.08 -25.62
C ALA A 62 30.19 1.01 -26.69
N ASP A 63 29.80 2.28 -26.67
CA ASP A 63 30.42 3.36 -27.43
C ASP A 63 30.92 4.39 -26.42
N ILE A 64 32.19 4.27 -26.05
CA ILE A 64 32.81 5.03 -24.96
C ILE A 64 33.94 5.93 -25.47
N ARG A 65 34.14 7.05 -24.78
CA ARG A 65 35.25 7.99 -25.03
C ARG A 65 36.18 8.05 -23.82
N PRO A 66 37.04 7.05 -23.61
CA PRO A 66 37.89 6.99 -22.44
C PRO A 66 39.18 7.80 -22.62
N SER A 67 39.59 8.50 -21.57
CA SER A 67 40.98 8.89 -21.34
C SER A 67 41.55 7.96 -20.27
N VAL A 68 42.69 7.32 -20.54
CA VAL A 68 43.27 6.30 -19.66
C VAL A 68 44.66 6.75 -19.24
N THR A 69 44.94 6.72 -17.94
CA THR A 69 46.30 6.85 -17.40
C THR A 69 46.60 5.63 -16.53
N ALA A 70 47.69 4.93 -16.78
CA ALA A 70 48.05 3.71 -16.06
C ALA A 70 49.55 3.62 -15.76
N ASP A 71 49.92 2.99 -14.65
CA ASP A 71 51.30 2.80 -14.21
C ASP A 71 51.59 1.40 -13.63
N SER A 72 52.62 1.20 -12.80
CA SER A 72 52.86 -0.13 -12.22
C SER A 72 51.83 -0.60 -11.19
N ASP A 73 50.99 0.30 -10.68
CA ASP A 73 50.14 0.06 -9.53
C ASP A 73 48.65 0.24 -9.85
N SER A 74 48.30 1.20 -10.71
CA SER A 74 46.91 1.53 -10.99
C SER A 74 46.63 2.01 -12.41
N ALA A 75 45.37 1.87 -12.84
CA ALA A 75 44.85 2.50 -14.05
C ALA A 75 43.60 3.33 -13.72
N ILE A 76 43.58 4.58 -14.17
CA ILE A 76 42.45 5.50 -14.05
C ILE A 76 41.87 5.67 -15.45
N ILE A 77 40.56 5.50 -15.56
CA ILE A 77 39.78 5.61 -16.80
C ILE A 77 38.73 6.68 -16.59
N GLU A 78 38.89 7.81 -17.27
CA GLU A 78 37.92 8.91 -17.28
C GLU A 78 37.03 8.80 -18.52
N PHE A 79 35.71 8.85 -18.35
CA PHE A 79 34.75 8.76 -19.43
C PHE A 79 34.27 10.15 -19.84
N ALA A 80 34.66 10.59 -21.02
CA ALA A 80 34.21 11.85 -21.59
C ALA A 80 32.71 11.80 -21.97
N PRO A 81 32.06 12.96 -22.20
CA PRO A 81 30.65 13.02 -22.59
C PRO A 81 30.26 12.10 -23.75
N SER A 82 29.01 11.63 -23.71
CA SER A 82 28.44 10.67 -24.66
C SER A 82 29.05 9.27 -24.59
N SER A 83 29.67 8.89 -23.47
CA SER A 83 30.12 7.52 -23.21
C SER A 83 28.95 6.66 -22.78
N LEU A 84 28.54 5.72 -23.64
CA LEU A 84 27.29 5.00 -23.50
C LEU A 84 27.47 3.48 -23.57
N ILE A 85 26.72 2.78 -22.73
CA ILE A 85 26.52 1.33 -22.83
C ILE A 85 25.03 1.08 -23.09
N ILE A 86 24.74 0.30 -24.13
CA ILE A 86 23.39 -0.18 -24.43
C ILE A 86 23.38 -1.69 -24.25
N THR A 87 22.44 -2.18 -23.45
CA THR A 87 22.24 -3.60 -23.18
C THR A 87 20.82 -3.98 -23.59
N GLU A 88 20.68 -4.83 -24.61
CA GLU A 88 19.37 -5.23 -25.13
C GLU A 88 18.50 -5.92 -24.08
N TYR A 89 19.10 -6.78 -23.25
CA TYR A 89 18.39 -7.51 -22.21
C TYR A 89 19.29 -7.79 -21.00
N LEU A 90 18.76 -7.52 -19.82
CA LEU A 90 19.38 -7.82 -18.54
C LEU A 90 18.32 -8.41 -17.60
N ALA A 91 18.61 -9.53 -16.97
CA ALA A 91 17.70 -10.18 -16.04
C ALA A 91 18.42 -10.78 -14.84
N TYR A 92 17.83 -10.62 -13.67
CA TYR A 92 18.18 -11.39 -12.49
C TYR A 92 17.20 -12.56 -12.34
N THR A 93 17.72 -13.77 -12.55
CA THR A 93 17.02 -15.06 -12.51
C THR A 93 17.36 -15.88 -11.27
N GLY A 94 18.16 -15.33 -10.35
CA GLY A 94 18.53 -15.99 -9.11
C GLY A 94 17.44 -15.98 -8.02
N ALA A 95 16.37 -15.21 -8.23
CA ALA A 95 15.21 -15.14 -7.33
C ALA A 95 14.02 -15.93 -7.91
N GLU A 96 13.08 -16.33 -7.04
CA GLU A 96 11.82 -16.98 -7.46
C GLU A 96 11.02 -16.09 -8.44
N GLN A 97 11.10 -14.78 -8.24
CA GLN A 97 10.49 -13.77 -9.10
C GLN A 97 11.59 -13.03 -9.87
N PRO A 98 11.72 -13.24 -11.19
CA PRO A 98 12.79 -12.62 -11.95
C PRO A 98 12.52 -11.13 -12.17
N LEU A 99 13.57 -10.32 -12.04
CA LEU A 99 13.58 -8.92 -12.42
C LEU A 99 14.22 -8.80 -13.81
N LYS A 100 13.51 -8.21 -14.77
CA LYS A 100 13.97 -8.10 -16.16
C LYS A 100 13.98 -6.65 -16.62
N PHE A 101 14.95 -6.31 -17.43
CA PHE A 101 15.14 -5.01 -18.06
C PHE A 101 15.33 -5.22 -19.56
N ASN A 102 14.55 -4.51 -20.37
CA ASN A 102 14.73 -4.45 -21.81
C ASN A 102 15.32 -3.10 -22.21
N THR A 103 16.27 -3.14 -23.14
CA THR A 103 16.95 -1.96 -23.68
C THR A 103 17.40 -1.01 -22.58
N LEU A 104 18.36 -1.47 -21.78
CA LEU A 104 19.02 -0.66 -20.77
C LEU A 104 20.04 0.24 -21.45
N ARG A 105 19.96 1.54 -21.22
CA ARG A 105 20.92 2.53 -21.68
C ARG A 105 21.57 3.14 -20.44
N THR A 106 22.88 2.96 -20.30
CA THR A 106 23.70 3.48 -19.22
C THR A 106 24.63 4.56 -19.77
N ASP A 107 24.45 5.79 -19.32
CA ASP A 107 25.35 6.90 -19.57
C ASP A 107 26.40 6.96 -18.45
N LEU A 108 27.67 6.87 -18.86
CA LEU A 108 28.85 6.92 -17.99
C LEU A 108 29.60 8.24 -18.17
N SER A 109 29.02 9.24 -18.83
CA SER A 109 29.64 10.53 -19.01
C SER A 109 30.04 11.16 -17.68
N ASN A 110 31.24 11.72 -17.61
CA ASN A 110 31.80 12.37 -16.42
C ASN A 110 31.96 11.41 -15.22
N SER A 111 32.22 10.14 -15.51
CA SER A 111 32.60 9.15 -14.50
C SER A 111 34.06 8.75 -14.63
N THR A 112 34.62 8.33 -13.51
CA THR A 112 35.98 7.83 -13.39
C THR A 112 35.95 6.43 -12.81
N VAL A 113 36.68 5.51 -13.43
CA VAL A 113 36.91 4.16 -12.92
C VAL A 113 38.38 3.99 -12.63
N THR A 114 38.69 3.65 -11.38
CA THR A 114 40.06 3.37 -10.94
C THR A 114 40.22 1.87 -10.70
N LEU A 115 41.27 1.29 -11.29
CA LEU A 115 41.66 -0.11 -11.20
C LEU A 115 43.00 -0.19 -10.47
N ASP A 116 43.02 -0.64 -9.21
CA ASP A 116 44.23 -0.79 -8.39
C ASP A 116 44.72 -2.24 -8.42
N TYR A 117 45.58 -2.58 -9.39
CA TYR A 117 46.14 -3.93 -9.49
C TYR A 117 47.31 -4.18 -8.54
N GLY A 118 47.95 -3.11 -8.05
CA GLY A 118 49.02 -3.16 -7.05
C GLY A 118 48.50 -3.53 -5.64
N ALA A 119 47.26 -3.17 -5.32
CA ALA A 119 46.61 -3.55 -4.08
C ALA A 119 46.41 -5.07 -3.93
N SER A 120 46.22 -5.52 -2.69
CA SER A 120 45.79 -6.88 -2.36
C SER A 120 44.27 -6.91 -2.15
N GLY A 121 43.65 -8.10 -2.12
CA GLY A 121 42.19 -8.24 -1.96
C GLY A 121 41.47 -8.70 -3.23
N SER A 122 40.14 -8.68 -3.20
CA SER A 122 39.30 -9.09 -4.32
C SER A 122 39.29 -8.02 -5.43
N TRP A 123 38.76 -8.34 -6.61
CA TRP A 123 38.53 -7.31 -7.62
C TRP A 123 37.52 -6.25 -7.15
N ALA A 124 36.60 -6.60 -6.26
CA ALA A 124 35.64 -5.63 -5.72
C ALA A 124 36.32 -4.54 -4.87
N ASP A 125 37.41 -4.87 -4.18
CA ASP A 125 38.18 -3.92 -3.36
C ASP A 125 39.13 -3.03 -4.18
N ARG A 126 39.40 -3.44 -5.41
CA ARG A 126 40.39 -2.83 -6.31
C ARG A 126 39.78 -1.95 -7.38
N ILE A 127 38.48 -2.05 -7.59
CA ILE A 127 37.74 -1.24 -8.56
C ILE A 127 37.02 -0.16 -7.78
N ALA A 128 37.29 1.10 -8.08
CA ALA A 128 36.55 2.24 -7.55
C ALA A 128 35.86 2.98 -8.69
N ILE A 129 34.65 3.46 -8.41
CA ILE A 129 33.83 4.25 -9.33
C ILE A 129 33.57 5.59 -8.65
N ASP A 130 33.71 6.68 -9.40
CA ASP A 130 33.35 8.02 -8.95
C ASP A 130 32.78 8.82 -10.11
N GLY A 131 31.51 9.22 -10.02
CA GLY A 131 30.91 10.14 -10.98
C GLY A 131 29.42 9.93 -11.21
N ASP A 132 28.90 10.70 -12.15
CA ASP A 132 27.47 10.71 -12.46
C ASP A 132 27.10 9.46 -13.27
N ILE A 133 25.90 8.94 -13.04
CA ILE A 133 25.36 7.79 -13.74
C ILE A 133 23.90 8.05 -14.09
N ALA A 134 23.54 7.85 -15.36
CA ALA A 134 22.16 7.87 -15.80
C ALA A 134 21.81 6.53 -16.44
N VAL A 135 20.72 5.92 -16.01
CA VAL A 135 20.26 4.62 -16.48
C VAL A 135 18.81 4.70 -16.88
N SER A 136 18.50 4.40 -18.14
CA SER A 136 17.12 4.30 -18.62
C SER A 136 16.85 2.89 -19.12
N ALA A 137 15.74 2.28 -18.71
CA ALA A 137 15.23 1.05 -19.26
C ALA A 137 13.89 1.31 -19.96
N THR A 138 13.71 0.81 -21.17
CA THR A 138 12.45 1.02 -21.91
C THR A 138 11.31 0.16 -21.35
N ARG A 139 11.66 -0.93 -20.68
CA ARG A 139 10.70 -1.81 -20.01
C ARG A 139 11.37 -2.54 -18.86
N VAL A 140 10.79 -2.40 -17.67
CA VAL A 140 11.15 -3.18 -16.48
C VAL A 140 9.99 -4.11 -16.17
N GLU A 141 10.28 -5.40 -16.00
CA GLU A 141 9.29 -6.41 -15.65
C GLU A 141 9.63 -7.06 -14.31
N HIS A 142 8.67 -7.04 -13.40
CA HIS A 142 8.71 -7.74 -12.13
C HIS A 142 7.26 -8.00 -11.67
N PRO A 143 6.94 -9.10 -10.95
CA PRO A 143 5.54 -9.41 -10.62
C PRO A 143 4.79 -8.33 -9.81
N ILE A 144 5.50 -7.53 -9.02
CA ILE A 144 4.91 -6.39 -8.26
C ILE A 144 4.82 -5.08 -9.04
N LEU A 145 5.39 -5.01 -10.25
CA LEU A 145 5.43 -3.80 -11.08
C LEU A 145 4.63 -3.99 -12.37
N LEU A 146 3.91 -2.94 -12.78
CA LEU A 146 3.38 -2.86 -14.12
C LEU A 146 4.54 -2.67 -15.12
N PRO A 147 4.60 -3.42 -16.24
CA PRO A 147 5.67 -3.28 -17.20
C PRO A 147 5.71 -1.92 -17.88
N GLN A 148 6.73 -1.12 -17.59
CA GLN A 148 6.86 0.26 -18.07
C GLN A 148 8.33 0.71 -18.14
N ALA A 149 8.57 1.89 -18.72
CA ALA A 149 9.89 2.51 -18.74
C ALA A 149 10.25 3.12 -17.38
N TRP A 150 11.55 3.16 -17.10
CA TRP A 150 12.11 3.73 -15.88
C TRP A 150 13.40 4.48 -16.20
N ASN A 151 13.60 5.61 -15.55
CA ASN A 151 14.79 6.44 -15.67
C ASN A 151 15.38 6.68 -14.28
N PHE A 152 16.67 6.50 -14.15
CA PHE A 152 17.45 6.77 -12.95
C PHE A 152 18.54 7.77 -13.29
N GLU A 153 18.70 8.80 -12.47
CA GLU A 153 19.79 9.76 -12.57
C GLU A 153 20.41 9.95 -11.18
N GLY A 154 21.73 9.82 -11.08
CA GLY A 154 22.41 9.83 -9.79
C GLY A 154 23.93 9.90 -9.88
N ARG A 155 24.58 9.59 -8.77
CA ARG A 155 26.03 9.51 -8.61
C ARG A 155 26.40 8.16 -7.99
N ALA A 156 27.44 7.54 -8.54
CA ALA A 156 28.08 6.37 -7.97
C ALA A 156 29.43 6.76 -7.38
N GLU A 157 29.71 6.37 -6.14
CA GLU A 157 30.97 6.68 -5.45
C GLU A 157 31.42 5.49 -4.58
N GLY A 158 32.72 5.21 -4.61
CA GLY A 158 33.38 4.26 -3.72
C GLY A 158 33.95 3.04 -4.43
N ARG A 159 34.48 2.10 -3.63
CA ARG A 159 34.96 0.81 -4.14
C ARG A 159 33.78 -0.09 -4.48
N LEU A 160 33.94 -1.02 -5.41
CA LEU A 160 32.88 -1.93 -5.80
C LEU A 160 32.40 -2.84 -4.64
N SER A 161 33.23 -3.07 -3.61
CA SER A 161 32.83 -3.77 -2.38
C SER A 161 32.00 -2.94 -1.40
N GLU A 162 32.00 -1.61 -1.55
CA GLU A 162 31.30 -0.64 -0.68
C GLU A 162 30.60 0.44 -1.52
N LEU A 163 30.19 0.09 -2.74
CA LEU A 163 29.73 1.06 -3.72
C LEU A 163 28.45 1.69 -3.22
N ARG A 164 28.43 3.03 -3.20
CA ARG A 164 27.23 3.78 -2.92
C ARG A 164 26.70 4.40 -4.20
N VAL A 165 25.42 4.22 -4.46
CA VAL A 165 24.72 4.79 -5.61
C VAL A 165 23.52 5.57 -5.10
N GLN A 166 23.54 6.89 -5.31
CA GLN A 166 22.48 7.79 -4.85
C GLN A 166 21.87 8.53 -6.04
N GLY A 167 20.55 8.62 -6.09
CA GLY A 167 19.89 9.33 -7.19
C GLY A 167 18.38 9.24 -7.16
N THR A 168 17.74 9.80 -8.17
CA THR A 168 16.28 9.80 -8.30
C THR A 168 15.86 8.82 -9.39
N LEU A 169 14.91 7.96 -9.05
CA LEU A 169 14.26 7.01 -9.93
C LEU A 169 12.86 7.52 -10.30
N VAL A 170 12.55 7.53 -11.60
CA VAL A 170 11.27 7.99 -12.15
C VAL A 170 10.68 6.92 -13.09
N SER A 171 9.43 6.56 -12.87
CA SER A 171 8.68 5.68 -13.78
C SER A 171 7.96 6.47 -14.89
N ASP A 172 7.58 5.80 -15.97
CA ASP A 172 6.77 6.38 -17.05
C ASP A 172 5.40 6.89 -16.56
N SER A 173 4.80 6.23 -15.56
CA SER A 173 3.59 6.68 -14.88
C SER A 173 3.76 7.97 -14.04
N GLY A 174 5.00 8.44 -13.85
CA GLY A 174 5.34 9.65 -13.10
C GLY A 174 5.63 9.43 -11.62
N PHE A 175 5.82 8.17 -11.17
CA PHE A 175 6.22 7.90 -9.79
C PHE A 175 7.70 8.27 -9.63
N SER A 176 8.03 8.98 -8.56
CA SER A 176 9.38 9.44 -8.26
C SER A 176 9.81 8.97 -6.88
N ALA A 177 11.03 8.45 -6.77
CA ALA A 177 11.65 8.07 -5.51
C ALA A 177 13.14 8.36 -5.52
N ASP A 178 13.66 8.87 -4.41
CA ASP A 178 15.08 8.98 -4.17
C ASP A 178 15.59 7.66 -3.60
N LEU A 179 16.71 7.18 -4.15
CA LEU A 179 17.35 5.92 -3.81
C LEU A 179 18.73 6.17 -3.25
N ASP A 180 19.08 5.39 -2.23
CA ASP A 180 20.43 5.28 -1.70
C ASP A 180 20.76 3.79 -1.57
N VAL A 181 21.51 3.28 -2.53
CA VAL A 181 21.92 1.89 -2.61
C VAL A 181 23.36 1.79 -2.13
N GLN A 182 23.62 0.90 -1.18
CA GLN A 182 24.94 0.60 -0.67
C GLN A 182 25.21 -0.89 -0.79
N LEU A 183 26.33 -1.25 -1.42
CA LEU A 183 26.87 -2.60 -1.37
C LEU A 183 27.63 -2.77 -0.05
N ASP A 184 27.46 -3.92 0.58
CA ASP A 184 28.15 -4.26 1.82
C ASP A 184 29.36 -5.17 1.53
N PRO A 185 30.49 -5.02 2.25
CA PRO A 185 31.70 -5.83 2.03
C PRO A 185 31.50 -7.35 2.17
N ASP A 186 30.44 -7.75 2.84
CA ASP A 186 30.07 -9.13 3.06
C ASP A 186 29.20 -9.72 1.94
N GLY A 187 28.87 -8.93 0.92
CA GLY A 187 28.03 -9.28 -0.22
C GLY A 187 26.57 -8.90 -0.05
N GLY A 188 26.18 -8.27 1.06
CA GLY A 188 24.85 -7.71 1.26
C GLY A 188 24.58 -6.48 0.39
N VAL A 189 23.30 -6.12 0.29
CA VAL A 189 22.85 -4.88 -0.34
C VAL A 189 21.88 -4.21 0.62
N SER A 190 22.12 -2.93 0.87
CA SER A 190 21.26 -2.05 1.64
C SER A 190 20.67 -0.99 0.71
N VAL A 191 19.36 -0.81 0.73
CA VAL A 191 18.63 0.14 -0.14
C VAL A 191 17.73 1.00 0.73
N ALA A 192 17.97 2.30 0.77
CA ALA A 192 17.01 3.27 1.30
C ALA A 192 16.24 3.93 0.16
N ILE A 193 14.94 4.11 0.37
CA ILE A 193 14.00 4.66 -0.60
C ILE A 193 13.20 5.76 0.09
N GLU A 194 13.20 6.96 -0.47
CA GLU A 194 12.35 8.07 -0.02
C GLU A 194 11.43 8.53 -1.15
N SER A 195 10.16 8.77 -0.86
CA SER A 195 9.19 9.25 -1.85
C SER A 195 8.14 10.14 -1.21
N VAL A 196 7.66 11.13 -1.96
CA VAL A 196 6.56 12.00 -1.58
C VAL A 196 5.41 11.79 -2.56
N ILE A 197 4.26 11.39 -2.03
CA ILE A 197 3.05 11.14 -2.80
C ILE A 197 2.09 12.29 -2.51
N ASP A 198 1.83 13.11 -3.53
CA ASP A 198 0.97 14.29 -3.39
C ASP A 198 -0.35 14.13 -4.14
N GLY A 199 -1.43 14.12 -3.35
CA GLY A 199 -2.81 14.07 -3.78
C GLY A 199 -3.09 13.05 -4.88
N LYS A 200 -3.93 13.48 -5.82
CA LYS A 200 -4.45 12.62 -6.89
C LYS A 200 -3.39 12.18 -7.90
N GLN A 201 -2.41 13.04 -8.20
CA GLN A 201 -1.40 12.72 -9.22
C GLN A 201 -0.38 11.71 -8.69
N GLY A 202 0.10 11.89 -7.46
CA GLY A 202 1.02 10.92 -6.84
C GLY A 202 0.41 9.53 -6.73
N VAL A 203 -0.88 9.46 -6.38
CA VAL A 203 -1.58 8.17 -6.28
C VAL A 203 -1.85 7.54 -7.64
N ARG A 204 -2.16 8.32 -8.68
CA ARG A 204 -2.25 7.80 -10.06
C ARG A 204 -0.92 7.25 -10.55
N ALA A 205 0.17 7.93 -10.23
CA ALA A 205 1.52 7.47 -10.56
C ALA A 205 1.83 6.13 -9.88
N LEU A 206 1.51 5.97 -8.59
CA LEU A 206 1.62 4.70 -7.88
C LEU A 206 0.74 3.59 -8.47
N ALA A 207 -0.52 3.88 -8.77
CA ALA A 207 -1.45 2.93 -9.38
C ALA A 207 -0.98 2.49 -10.78
N GLY A 208 -0.36 3.40 -11.54
CA GLY A 208 0.30 3.10 -12.82
C GLY A 208 1.64 2.36 -12.67
N THR A 209 2.16 2.19 -11.45
CA THR A 209 3.43 1.53 -11.17
C THR A 209 3.28 0.14 -10.56
N LEU A 210 2.33 -0.04 -9.65
CA LEU A 210 2.20 -1.27 -8.87
C LEU A 210 1.12 -2.18 -9.46
N SER A 211 1.46 -3.45 -9.69
CA SER A 211 0.50 -4.43 -10.21
C SER A 211 -0.58 -4.82 -9.19
N GLY A 212 -0.28 -4.71 -7.89
CA GLY A 212 -1.19 -5.01 -6.78
C GLY A 212 -1.90 -3.79 -6.19
N TRP A 213 -1.99 -2.68 -6.94
CA TRP A 213 -2.71 -1.50 -6.47
C TRP A 213 -4.21 -1.80 -6.31
N PRO A 214 -4.90 -1.39 -5.23
CA PRO A 214 -6.32 -1.65 -5.09
C PRO A 214 -7.15 -0.85 -6.10
N ASP A 215 -7.82 -1.53 -7.04
CA ASP A 215 -8.65 -0.92 -8.10
C ASP A 215 -9.76 0.00 -7.57
N LEU A 216 -10.21 -0.27 -6.35
CA LEU A 216 -11.28 0.46 -5.70
C LEU A 216 -10.80 1.64 -4.85
N LEU A 217 -9.49 1.89 -4.78
CA LEU A 217 -8.89 2.98 -4.02
C LEU A 217 -8.64 4.20 -4.90
N THR A 218 -9.17 5.34 -4.46
CA THR A 218 -8.90 6.65 -5.02
C THR A 218 -8.48 7.59 -3.90
N VAL A 219 -7.56 8.50 -4.20
CA VAL A 219 -7.13 9.56 -3.30
C VAL A 219 -7.25 10.86 -4.06
N ASP A 220 -7.96 11.82 -3.47
CA ASP A 220 -8.25 13.11 -4.08
C ASP A 220 -7.49 14.25 -3.38
N SER A 221 -7.04 14.06 -2.14
CA SER A 221 -6.35 15.08 -1.35
C SER A 221 -5.33 14.52 -0.36
N GLY A 222 -4.49 15.42 0.16
CA GLY A 222 -3.48 15.13 1.17
C GLY A 222 -2.15 14.70 0.58
N ASN A 223 -1.17 14.48 1.45
CA ASN A 223 0.14 13.99 1.05
C ASN A 223 0.60 12.84 1.96
N ALA A 224 1.50 12.02 1.44
CA ALA A 224 2.19 10.99 2.18
C ALA A 224 3.70 11.08 1.92
N ARG A 225 4.51 11.03 2.98
CA ARG A 225 5.95 10.79 2.86
C ARG A 225 6.25 9.35 3.22
N LEU A 226 6.91 8.65 2.31
CA LEU A 226 7.28 7.25 2.43
C LEU A 226 8.80 7.17 2.59
N ARG A 227 9.27 6.45 3.60
CA ARG A 227 10.67 6.10 3.79
C ARG A 227 10.76 4.61 4.01
N MET A 228 11.51 3.91 3.17
CA MET A 228 11.71 2.46 3.25
C MET A 228 13.20 2.17 3.30
N ALA A 229 13.58 1.15 4.05
CA ALA A 229 14.92 0.59 4.04
C ALA A 229 14.78 -0.92 3.85
N VAL A 230 15.55 -1.48 2.93
CA VAL A 230 15.58 -2.90 2.62
C VAL A 230 17.03 -3.35 2.67
N SER A 231 17.31 -4.45 3.36
CA SER A 231 18.65 -5.02 3.43
C SER A 231 18.59 -6.53 3.25
N THR A 232 19.64 -7.08 2.66
CA THR A 232 19.83 -8.53 2.57
C THR A 232 21.10 -8.93 3.31
N GLY A 233 20.98 -9.77 4.35
CA GLY A 233 22.14 -10.28 5.09
C GLY A 233 22.92 -11.36 4.33
N ARG A 234 24.06 -11.81 4.88
CA ARG A 234 24.91 -12.92 4.34
C ARG A 234 24.17 -14.22 4.02
N GLY A 235 23.00 -14.46 4.62
CA GLY A 235 22.14 -15.63 4.39
C GLY A 235 21.08 -15.44 3.31
N GLY A 236 20.98 -14.25 2.71
CA GLY A 236 19.91 -13.90 1.77
C GLY A 236 18.56 -13.62 2.45
N GLU A 237 18.53 -13.54 3.79
CA GLU A 237 17.33 -13.14 4.52
C GLU A 237 17.05 -11.66 4.26
N LEU A 238 15.80 -11.40 3.87
CA LEU A 238 15.30 -10.07 3.57
C LEU A 238 14.83 -9.40 4.87
N GLU A 239 15.45 -8.29 5.20
CA GLU A 239 14.96 -7.36 6.21
C GLU A 239 14.40 -6.12 5.52
N ALA A 240 13.26 -5.64 6.00
CA ALA A 240 12.67 -4.42 5.49
C ALA A 240 12.08 -3.59 6.63
N SER A 241 12.15 -2.28 6.50
CA SER A 241 11.44 -1.35 7.36
C SER A 241 10.85 -0.22 6.53
N GLY A 242 9.70 0.30 6.96
CA GLY A 242 8.95 1.32 6.26
C GLY A 242 8.28 2.26 7.23
N ILE A 243 8.28 3.54 6.91
CA ILE A 243 7.55 4.59 7.61
C ILE A 243 6.75 5.38 6.59
N ALA A 244 5.44 5.50 6.82
CA ALA A 244 4.55 6.37 6.09
C ALA A 244 4.02 7.47 7.03
N ASP A 245 4.35 8.72 6.72
CA ASP A 245 3.81 9.91 7.36
C ASP A 245 2.67 10.46 6.51
N LEU A 246 1.43 10.40 7.01
CA LEU A 246 0.22 10.79 6.31
C LEU A 246 -0.26 12.16 6.82
N GLN A 247 -0.62 13.05 5.90
CA GLN A 247 -1.16 14.36 6.22
C GLN A 247 -2.41 14.67 5.39
N ASP A 248 -3.54 14.78 6.09
CA ASP A 248 -4.83 15.18 5.55
C ASP A 248 -5.28 14.38 4.30
N VAL A 249 -4.96 13.08 4.31
CA VAL A 249 -5.27 12.18 3.20
C VAL A 249 -6.79 11.99 3.11
N GLY A 250 -7.33 12.20 1.91
CA GLY A 250 -8.75 12.07 1.61
C GLY A 250 -8.97 11.33 0.31
N GLY A 251 -9.99 10.47 0.28
CA GLY A 251 -10.25 9.59 -0.84
C GLY A 251 -11.45 8.68 -0.65
N VAL A 252 -11.60 7.71 -1.55
CA VAL A 252 -12.67 6.71 -1.51
C VAL A 252 -12.04 5.34 -1.70
N TYR A 253 -12.40 4.41 -0.81
CA TYR A 253 -12.12 2.99 -0.97
C TYR A 253 -13.44 2.23 -1.12
N ASN A 254 -13.61 1.55 -2.26
CA ASN A 254 -14.85 0.88 -2.62
C ASN A 254 -16.05 1.86 -2.62
N ARG A 255 -16.81 1.90 -1.53
CA ARG A 255 -17.98 2.78 -1.35
C ARG A 255 -17.88 3.68 -0.11
N THR A 256 -16.71 3.69 0.52
CA THR A 256 -16.46 4.41 1.77
C THR A 256 -15.58 5.61 1.50
N ALA A 257 -16.10 6.81 1.75
CA ALA A 257 -15.30 8.03 1.74
C ALA A 257 -14.52 8.17 3.04
N VAL A 258 -13.27 8.56 2.93
CA VAL A 258 -12.38 8.86 4.06
C VAL A 258 -11.85 10.27 3.87
N SER A 259 -11.85 11.07 4.93
CA SER A 259 -11.29 12.43 4.90
C SER A 259 -10.52 12.75 6.18
N GLY A 260 -9.48 13.58 6.03
CA GLY A 260 -8.67 14.03 7.14
C GLY A 260 -7.81 12.94 7.78
N LEU A 261 -7.42 11.89 7.04
CA LEU A 261 -6.53 10.85 7.55
C LEU A 261 -5.13 11.43 7.75
N SER A 262 -4.66 11.43 9.00
CA SER A 262 -3.32 11.88 9.36
C SER A 262 -2.72 10.96 10.41
N GLY A 263 -1.39 10.88 10.44
CA GLY A 263 -0.64 10.15 11.46
C GLY A 263 0.50 9.34 10.85
N ARG A 264 1.04 8.39 11.60
CA ARG A 264 2.22 7.63 11.18
C ARG A 264 1.95 6.13 11.21
N VAL A 265 2.29 5.47 10.11
CA VAL A 265 2.35 4.01 10.01
C VAL A 265 3.81 3.59 9.94
N ARG A 266 4.21 2.60 10.74
CA ARG A 266 5.50 1.92 10.61
C ARG A 266 5.26 0.45 10.34
N VAL A 267 6.06 -0.13 9.46
CA VAL A 267 6.05 -1.56 9.13
C VAL A 267 7.49 -2.06 9.17
N SER A 268 7.72 -3.26 9.67
CA SER A 268 8.99 -3.96 9.55
C SER A 268 8.77 -5.42 9.23
N LEU A 269 9.70 -5.99 8.48
CA LEU A 269 9.83 -7.41 8.19
C LEU A 269 11.20 -7.86 8.70
N GLU A 270 11.21 -8.75 9.67
CA GLU A 270 12.42 -9.33 10.24
C GLU A 270 12.12 -10.79 10.58
N ASN A 271 13.01 -11.73 10.24
CA ASN A 271 12.84 -13.16 10.55
C ASN A 271 11.48 -13.74 10.07
N SER A 272 11.01 -13.32 8.88
CA SER A 272 9.68 -13.69 8.33
C SER A 272 8.47 -13.27 9.19
N GLN A 273 8.68 -12.34 10.13
CA GLN A 273 7.63 -11.72 10.94
C GLN A 273 7.41 -10.28 10.48
N VAL A 274 6.16 -9.93 10.24
CA VAL A 274 5.74 -8.57 9.95
C VAL A 274 5.25 -7.93 11.23
N ALA A 275 5.84 -6.80 11.60
CA ALA A 275 5.38 -5.95 12.68
C ALA A 275 4.88 -4.61 12.11
N GLY A 276 3.68 -4.20 12.51
CA GLY A 276 3.05 -2.94 12.15
C GLY A 276 2.82 -2.07 13.39
N SER A 277 2.99 -0.77 13.27
CA SER A 277 2.66 0.18 14.33
C SER A 277 1.94 1.40 13.77
N PHE A 278 0.75 1.65 14.29
CA PHE A 278 -0.12 2.76 13.93
C PHE A 278 -0.09 3.77 15.07
N ARG A 279 0.53 4.93 14.84
CA ARG A 279 0.74 5.95 15.86
C ARG A 279 -0.04 7.20 15.54
N ASP A 280 -0.85 7.63 16.51
CA ASP A 280 -1.64 8.86 16.46
C ASP A 280 -2.49 8.98 15.19
N LEU A 281 -2.99 7.85 14.65
CA LEU A 281 -3.87 7.89 13.49
C LEU A 281 -5.14 8.64 13.88
N ALA A 282 -5.42 9.70 13.13
CA ALA A 282 -6.62 10.50 13.23
C ALA A 282 -7.32 10.49 11.88
N VAL A 283 -8.64 10.31 11.89
CA VAL A 283 -9.47 10.47 10.71
C VAL A 283 -10.57 11.47 11.03
N GLY A 284 -10.71 12.48 10.18
CA GLY A 284 -11.77 13.48 10.31
C GLY A 284 -13.15 12.82 10.20
N GLU A 285 -13.36 12.09 9.10
CA GLU A 285 -14.60 11.36 8.84
C GLU A 285 -14.35 10.10 8.00
N ILE A 286 -15.03 9.02 8.36
CA ILE A 286 -15.23 7.81 7.56
C ILE A 286 -16.73 7.71 7.28
N ASN A 287 -17.11 7.66 6.01
CA ASN A 287 -18.50 7.71 5.59
C ASN A 287 -18.79 6.62 4.55
N ALA A 288 -19.38 5.53 5.03
CA ALA A 288 -19.92 4.45 4.20
C ALA A 288 -21.43 4.62 3.91
N GLY A 289 -21.99 5.80 4.20
CA GLY A 289 -23.42 6.12 4.13
C GLY A 289 -23.94 6.76 5.42
N ILE A 290 -23.37 6.38 6.56
CA ILE A 290 -23.54 7.07 7.84
C ILE A 290 -22.16 7.52 8.33
N PRO A 291 -21.95 8.82 8.62
CA PRO A 291 -20.64 9.33 8.97
C PRO A 291 -20.22 8.92 10.39
N VAL A 292 -19.00 8.40 10.49
CA VAL A 292 -18.25 8.19 11.73
C VAL A 292 -17.13 9.21 11.75
N SER A 293 -17.13 10.10 12.74
CA SER A 293 -16.24 11.27 12.77
C SER A 293 -15.25 11.21 13.92
N SER A 294 -14.20 12.05 13.85
CA SER A 294 -13.21 12.20 14.94
C SER A 294 -12.59 10.87 15.38
N VAL A 295 -12.27 10.01 14.42
CA VAL A 295 -11.67 8.70 14.69
C VAL A 295 -10.25 8.92 15.19
N ARG A 296 -9.90 8.26 16.30
CA ARG A 296 -8.54 8.19 16.85
C ARG A 296 -8.18 6.75 17.07
N PHE A 297 -7.09 6.32 16.46
CA PHE A 297 -6.62 4.95 16.45
C PHE A 297 -5.12 4.87 16.73
N SER A 298 -4.72 3.95 17.60
CA SER A 298 -3.33 3.59 17.85
C SER A 298 -3.25 2.13 18.23
N ALA A 299 -2.42 1.38 17.53
CA ALA A 299 -2.30 -0.06 17.69
C ALA A 299 -0.94 -0.56 17.23
N ASN A 300 -0.56 -1.74 17.69
CA ASN A 300 0.51 -2.54 17.09
C ASN A 300 -0.09 -3.81 16.50
N TYR A 301 0.54 -4.32 15.46
CA TYR A 301 0.13 -5.53 14.76
C TYR A 301 1.34 -6.43 14.57
N ASN A 302 1.18 -7.74 14.76
CA ASN A 302 2.22 -8.71 14.45
C ASN A 302 1.61 -9.92 13.73
N ALA A 303 2.23 -10.35 12.63
CA ALA A 303 1.80 -11.52 11.89
C ALA A 303 2.98 -12.22 11.19
N PRO A 304 2.92 -13.54 11.00
CA PRO A 304 3.82 -14.20 10.06
C PRO A 304 3.56 -13.68 8.64
N MET A 305 4.62 -13.51 7.84
CA MET A 305 4.51 -13.00 6.46
C MET A 305 3.58 -13.85 5.58
N THR A 306 3.43 -15.15 5.89
CA THR A 306 2.57 -16.09 5.16
C THR A 306 1.09 -15.99 5.53
N GLU A 307 0.74 -15.42 6.69
CA GLU A 307 -0.64 -15.34 7.19
C GLU A 307 -0.96 -13.94 7.75
N LEU A 308 -0.83 -12.92 6.89
CA LEU A 308 -1.03 -11.50 7.24
C LEU A 308 -2.42 -11.13 7.79
N LEU A 309 -3.40 -12.03 7.72
CA LEU A 309 -4.73 -11.82 8.30
C LEU A 309 -4.93 -12.55 9.63
N ALA A 310 -4.03 -13.46 10.01
CA ALA A 310 -4.15 -14.31 11.19
C ALA A 310 -3.30 -13.85 12.39
N GLY A 311 -2.81 -12.60 12.36
CA GLY A 311 -1.94 -12.04 13.39
C GLY A 311 -2.63 -11.57 14.68
N THR A 312 -1.85 -10.89 15.53
CA THR A 312 -2.27 -10.26 16.78
C THR A 312 -2.36 -8.74 16.62
N LEU A 313 -3.49 -8.16 17.05
CA LEU A 313 -3.72 -6.72 17.09
C LEU A 313 -3.75 -6.23 18.55
N GLU A 314 -2.73 -5.50 18.96
CA GLU A 314 -2.69 -4.80 20.24
C GLU A 314 -3.28 -3.40 20.08
N VAL A 315 -4.54 -3.22 20.48
CA VAL A 315 -5.20 -1.92 20.46
C VAL A 315 -4.81 -1.13 21.70
N GLN A 316 -4.25 0.06 21.50
CA GLN A 316 -3.92 0.99 22.59
C GLN A 316 -5.01 2.07 22.73
N GLN A 317 -5.51 2.55 21.60
CA GLN A 317 -6.61 3.49 21.54
C GLN A 317 -7.41 3.27 20.27
N ALA A 318 -8.73 3.25 20.40
CA ALA A 318 -9.64 3.20 19.27
C ALA A 318 -10.96 3.84 19.71
N ARG A 319 -11.20 5.07 19.26
CA ARG A 319 -12.42 5.83 19.60
C ARG A 319 -12.90 6.62 18.40
N ALA A 320 -14.20 6.83 18.31
CA ALA A 320 -14.80 7.68 17.30
C ALA A 320 -16.11 8.29 17.81
N ARG A 321 -16.61 9.31 17.12
CA ARG A 321 -17.92 9.90 17.33
C ARG A 321 -18.89 9.38 16.29
N PHE A 322 -20.05 8.92 16.75
CA PHE A 322 -21.08 8.35 15.90
C PHE A 322 -22.43 8.78 16.44
N LEU A 323 -23.29 9.37 15.60
CA LEU A 323 -24.67 9.74 15.95
C LEU A 323 -24.81 10.39 17.36
N GLU A 324 -24.03 11.44 17.61
CA GLU A 324 -23.93 12.19 18.89
C GLU A 324 -23.34 11.44 20.10
N GLY A 325 -23.12 10.14 19.98
CA GLY A 325 -22.45 9.32 20.99
C GLY A 325 -21.02 8.96 20.60
N THR A 326 -20.50 7.92 21.23
CA THR A 326 -19.10 7.48 21.12
C THR A 326 -19.04 5.98 20.79
N LEU A 327 -18.15 5.63 19.86
CA LEU A 327 -17.72 4.26 19.63
C LEU A 327 -16.34 4.09 20.27
N ARG A 328 -16.12 2.96 20.95
CA ARG A 328 -14.84 2.66 21.60
C ARG A 328 -14.49 1.18 21.45
N VAL A 329 -13.25 0.88 21.13
CA VAL A 329 -12.70 -0.48 21.32
C VAL A 329 -11.81 -0.44 22.57
N PRO A 330 -12.07 -1.31 23.58
CA PRO A 330 -11.23 -1.40 24.76
C PRO A 330 -9.76 -1.68 24.41
N PRO A 331 -8.78 -1.13 25.15
CA PRO A 331 -7.39 -1.51 24.96
C PRO A 331 -7.18 -2.98 25.37
N ALA A 332 -6.73 -3.80 24.43
CA ALA A 332 -6.43 -5.22 24.63
C ALA A 332 -5.63 -5.77 23.45
N VAL A 333 -5.13 -6.99 23.61
CA VAL A 333 -4.60 -7.80 22.51
C VAL A 333 -5.72 -8.67 21.96
N TYR A 334 -5.94 -8.59 20.66
CA TYR A 334 -6.95 -9.36 19.93
C TYR A 334 -6.27 -10.32 18.95
N GLU A 335 -6.55 -11.61 19.09
CA GLU A 335 -6.13 -12.65 18.13
C GLU A 335 -7.08 -12.62 16.92
N LEU A 336 -6.53 -12.47 15.72
CA LEU A 336 -7.32 -12.43 14.48
C LEU A 336 -7.36 -13.79 13.75
N ALA A 337 -6.59 -14.77 14.22
CA ALA A 337 -6.54 -16.11 13.65
C ALA A 337 -7.95 -16.74 13.50
N GLY A 338 -8.21 -17.31 12.32
CA GLY A 338 -9.46 -18.00 12.01
C GLY A 338 -10.68 -17.09 11.78
N GLY A 339 -10.49 -15.79 11.55
CA GLY A 339 -11.57 -14.84 11.22
C GLY A 339 -12.58 -14.57 12.35
N SER A 340 -12.34 -15.18 13.52
CA SER A 340 -13.22 -15.15 14.68
C SER A 340 -12.82 -14.08 15.69
N GLY A 341 -11.78 -13.27 15.41
CA GLY A 341 -11.30 -12.23 16.30
C GLY A 341 -12.39 -11.23 16.63
N ARG A 342 -13.13 -11.44 17.73
CA ARG A 342 -14.30 -10.66 18.14
C ARG A 342 -13.84 -9.37 18.81
N ILE A 343 -13.48 -8.37 18.03
CA ILE A 343 -13.12 -7.03 18.52
C ILE A 343 -14.40 -6.38 19.08
N PRO A 344 -14.53 -6.17 20.41
CA PRO A 344 -15.73 -5.62 21.00
C PRO A 344 -15.77 -4.11 20.78
N VAL A 345 -16.69 -3.65 19.94
CA VAL A 345 -17.00 -2.22 19.80
C VAL A 345 -18.06 -1.86 20.83
N GLU A 346 -17.68 -1.07 21.81
CA GLU A 346 -18.59 -0.47 22.78
C GLU A 346 -19.22 0.77 22.19
N VAL A 347 -20.53 0.85 22.39
CA VAL A 347 -21.39 1.89 21.86
C VAL A 347 -21.98 2.62 23.05
N GLU A 348 -21.77 3.94 23.13
CA GLU A 348 -22.16 4.76 24.28
C GLU A 348 -22.91 6.01 23.81
N ASP A 349 -24.02 6.30 24.48
CA ASP A 349 -24.85 7.51 24.30
C ASP A 349 -25.25 7.80 22.85
N ILE A 350 -25.50 6.76 22.05
CA ILE A 350 -25.96 6.92 20.67
C ILE A 350 -27.37 7.47 20.65
N SER A 351 -27.57 8.57 19.93
CA SER A 351 -28.86 9.24 19.82
C SER A 351 -29.80 8.47 18.89
N LEU A 352 -30.88 7.91 19.44
CA LEU A 352 -31.87 7.18 18.64
C LEU A 352 -32.55 8.10 17.62
N SER A 353 -32.77 9.38 17.97
CA SER A 353 -33.35 10.34 17.03
C SER A 353 -32.46 10.57 15.81
N ARG A 354 -31.13 10.64 16.01
CA ARG A 354 -30.16 10.72 14.92
C ARG A 354 -30.12 9.45 14.08
N LEU A 355 -30.19 8.28 14.72
CA LEU A 355 -30.25 7.00 14.02
C LEU A 355 -31.49 6.91 13.10
N MET A 356 -32.65 7.34 13.58
CA MET A 356 -33.87 7.33 12.75
C MET A 356 -33.81 8.37 11.61
N ALA A 357 -33.13 9.51 11.81
CA ALA A 357 -33.00 10.55 10.79
C ALA A 357 -32.11 10.13 9.60
N VAL A 358 -31.11 9.26 9.84
CA VAL A 358 -30.25 8.73 8.78
C VAL A 358 -30.88 7.55 8.04
N TYR A 359 -31.81 6.83 8.65
CA TYR A 359 -32.54 5.74 8.01
C TYR A 359 -33.57 6.29 7.00
N PRO A 360 -33.65 5.75 5.77
CA PRO A 360 -34.52 6.27 4.71
C PRO A 360 -35.97 5.77 4.86
N ALA A 361 -36.62 6.10 6.00
CA ALA A 361 -38.03 5.82 6.22
C ALA A 361 -38.77 7.08 6.66
N GLU A 362 -39.66 7.58 5.80
CA GLU A 362 -40.55 8.70 6.13
C GLU A 362 -41.48 8.33 7.29
N GLY A 363 -41.68 9.28 8.22
CA GLY A 363 -42.56 9.12 9.37
C GLY A 363 -42.01 8.27 10.53
N LEU A 364 -40.82 7.67 10.38
CA LEU A 364 -40.13 6.99 11.48
C LEU A 364 -39.45 8.03 12.37
N SER A 365 -39.77 8.05 13.66
CA SER A 365 -39.06 8.87 14.63
C SER A 365 -38.90 8.17 15.96
N GLY A 366 -37.85 8.56 16.68
CA GLY A 366 -37.54 8.00 17.98
C GLY A 366 -36.77 9.01 18.83
N SER A 367 -36.81 8.83 20.14
CA SER A 367 -36.02 9.61 21.10
C SER A 367 -35.47 8.69 22.18
N GLY A 368 -34.27 8.99 22.67
CA GLY A 368 -33.60 8.21 23.70
C GLY A 368 -32.13 8.03 23.36
N GLN A 369 -31.37 7.50 24.30
CA GLN A 369 -29.96 7.16 24.11
C GLN A 369 -29.78 5.66 24.16
N LEU A 370 -28.87 5.14 23.34
CA LEU A 370 -28.57 3.73 23.22
C LEU A 370 -27.14 3.44 23.67
N ARG A 371 -26.94 2.31 24.34
CA ARG A 371 -25.64 1.77 24.70
C ARG A 371 -25.57 0.28 24.39
N GLY A 372 -24.38 -0.24 24.11
CA GLY A 372 -24.25 -1.64 23.74
C GLY A 372 -22.83 -2.10 23.46
N ARG A 373 -22.73 -3.34 23.01
CA ARG A 373 -21.49 -3.96 22.55
C ARG A 373 -21.74 -4.72 21.25
N ILE A 374 -20.93 -4.43 20.24
CA ILE A 374 -20.99 -5.00 18.89
C ILE A 374 -19.65 -5.70 18.63
N PRO A 375 -19.57 -7.04 18.76
CA PRO A 375 -18.35 -7.78 18.47
C PRO A 375 -18.14 -7.86 16.96
N LEU A 376 -17.09 -7.22 16.45
CA LEU A 376 -16.69 -7.29 15.04
C LEU A 376 -15.74 -8.46 14.82
N GLY A 377 -16.00 -9.28 13.81
CA GLY A 377 -15.05 -10.24 13.23
C GLY A 377 -14.60 -9.78 11.85
N ILE A 378 -13.34 -10.04 11.51
CA ILE A 378 -12.75 -9.67 10.22
C ILE A 378 -12.10 -10.91 9.63
N SER A 379 -12.46 -11.25 8.40
CA SER A 379 -11.95 -12.39 7.63
C SER A 379 -11.54 -11.92 6.22
N GLY A 380 -11.04 -12.86 5.40
CA GLY A 380 -10.82 -12.60 3.97
C GLY A 380 -12.12 -12.41 3.19
N ASP A 381 -13.23 -12.94 3.70
CA ASP A 381 -14.55 -12.89 3.07
C ASP A 381 -15.34 -11.62 3.44
N GLY A 382 -15.00 -10.97 4.55
CA GLY A 382 -15.52 -9.66 4.90
C GLY A 382 -15.53 -9.34 6.38
N VAL A 383 -16.45 -8.46 6.77
CA VAL A 383 -16.72 -8.10 8.16
C VAL A 383 -17.98 -8.83 8.61
N GLN A 384 -17.96 -9.37 9.82
CA GLN A 384 -19.13 -10.01 10.43
C GLN A 384 -19.39 -9.46 11.83
N VAL A 385 -20.64 -9.53 12.27
CA VAL A 385 -21.04 -9.30 13.66
C VAL A 385 -21.82 -10.50 14.13
N SER A 386 -21.44 -11.04 15.30
CA SER A 386 -22.20 -12.11 15.93
C SER A 386 -22.53 -11.74 17.37
N ALA A 387 -23.80 -11.90 17.75
CA ALA A 387 -24.30 -11.64 19.08
C ALA A 387 -24.01 -10.20 19.60
N GLY A 388 -24.14 -9.21 18.72
CA GLY A 388 -24.16 -7.81 19.12
C GLY A 388 -25.39 -7.50 19.97
N THR A 389 -25.25 -6.57 20.92
CA THR A 389 -26.36 -6.15 21.78
C THR A 389 -26.36 -4.64 21.94
N VAL A 390 -27.54 -4.04 21.84
CA VAL A 390 -27.77 -2.62 22.10
C VAL A 390 -29.03 -2.48 22.95
N SER A 391 -29.01 -1.54 23.89
CA SER A 391 -30.11 -1.29 24.82
C SER A 391 -30.32 0.21 24.99
N ALA A 392 -31.56 0.64 25.20
CA ALA A 392 -31.81 2.02 25.59
C ALA A 392 -31.42 2.26 27.04
N ILE A 393 -30.97 3.49 27.30
CA ILE A 393 -30.64 3.98 28.64
C ILE A 393 -31.92 4.48 29.30
N ASP A 394 -32.07 4.20 30.60
CA ASP A 394 -33.18 4.70 31.41
C ASP A 394 -33.29 6.25 31.33
N PRO A 395 -34.49 6.83 31.28
CA PRO A 395 -35.82 6.20 31.47
C PRO A 395 -36.46 5.65 30.18
N GLY A 396 -35.67 5.40 29.13
CA GLY A 396 -36.17 5.00 27.82
C GLY A 396 -36.53 6.21 26.96
N GLY A 397 -37.64 6.13 26.22
CA GLY A 397 -37.98 7.16 25.25
C GLY A 397 -39.28 6.95 24.49
N ARG A 398 -39.35 7.53 23.30
CA ARG A 398 -40.53 7.48 22.42
C ARG A 398 -40.15 6.88 21.09
N LEU A 399 -41.05 6.09 20.53
CA LEU A 399 -40.97 5.53 19.19
C LEU A 399 -42.29 5.82 18.47
N GLN A 400 -42.17 6.27 17.24
CA GLN A 400 -43.28 6.50 16.34
C GLN A 400 -42.95 5.84 15.01
N LEU A 401 -43.75 4.83 14.67
CA LEU A 401 -43.59 4.07 13.44
C LEU A 401 -44.76 4.37 12.48
N PRO A 402 -44.50 4.48 11.17
CA PRO A 402 -45.55 4.64 10.16
C PRO A 402 -46.50 3.44 10.14
N ALA A 403 -47.80 3.69 10.01
CA ALA A 403 -48.82 2.65 10.08
C ALA A 403 -48.73 1.64 8.92
N ASP A 404 -48.41 2.12 7.72
CA ASP A 404 -48.16 1.35 6.50
C ASP A 404 -46.96 0.42 6.65
N LYS A 405 -45.86 0.90 7.24
CA LYS A 405 -44.67 0.08 7.55
C LYS A 405 -44.98 -0.98 8.60
N LEU A 406 -45.69 -0.61 9.67
CA LEU A 406 -46.12 -1.56 10.69
C LEU A 406 -47.03 -2.65 10.11
N GLN A 407 -47.96 -2.30 9.21
CA GLN A 407 -48.82 -3.27 8.55
C GLN A 407 -48.03 -4.22 7.64
N ALA A 408 -47.03 -3.72 6.92
CA ALA A 408 -46.12 -4.54 6.12
C ALA A 408 -45.26 -5.47 6.98
N MET A 409 -44.73 -4.99 8.11
CA MET A 409 -43.91 -5.78 9.04
C MET A 409 -44.70 -6.83 9.81
N LEU A 410 -45.97 -6.53 10.14
CA LEU A 410 -46.80 -7.34 11.04
C LEU A 410 -47.85 -8.20 10.30
N GLY A 411 -47.86 -8.18 8.96
CA GLY A 411 -48.64 -9.13 8.15
C GLY A 411 -50.13 -8.82 7.97
N GLY A 412 -50.54 -7.54 8.03
CA GLY A 412 -51.83 -7.06 7.47
C GLY A 412 -53.14 -7.73 7.95
N ASN A 413 -53.27 -8.13 9.21
CA ASN A 413 -54.53 -8.71 9.76
C ASN A 413 -55.26 -7.75 10.73
N GLN A 414 -56.59 -7.81 10.82
CA GLN A 414 -57.42 -6.96 11.71
C GLN A 414 -57.04 -7.04 13.20
N ALA A 415 -56.48 -8.17 13.66
CA ALA A 415 -55.95 -8.29 15.03
C ALA A 415 -54.75 -7.36 15.29
N MET A 416 -54.10 -6.89 14.22
CA MET A 416 -52.89 -6.09 14.26
C MET A 416 -53.14 -4.59 14.29
N ASP A 417 -54.35 -4.13 13.97
CA ASP A 417 -54.70 -2.71 14.01
C ASP A 417 -54.56 -2.11 15.41
N VAL A 418 -54.84 -2.91 16.45
CA VAL A 418 -54.64 -2.52 17.85
C VAL A 418 -53.14 -2.38 18.18
N VAL A 419 -52.30 -3.25 17.62
CA VAL A 419 -50.84 -3.19 17.78
C VAL A 419 -50.27 -2.00 17.01
N VAL A 420 -50.76 -1.75 15.80
CA VAL A 420 -50.39 -0.57 15.00
C VAL A 420 -50.72 0.72 15.75
N GLN A 421 -51.94 0.86 16.28
CA GLN A 421 -52.32 2.00 17.10
C GLN A 421 -51.48 2.12 18.38
N ALA A 422 -51.12 1.00 19.02
CA ALA A 422 -50.22 1.00 20.17
C ALA A 422 -48.82 1.56 19.82
N LEU A 423 -48.38 1.46 18.56
CA LEU A 423 -47.04 1.83 18.12
C LEU A 423 -46.93 3.23 17.49
N GLN A 424 -48.06 3.91 17.26
CA GLN A 424 -48.09 5.27 16.70
C GLN A 424 -47.54 6.34 17.66
N ASN A 425 -47.65 6.12 18.97
CA ASN A 425 -47.09 6.99 20.03
C ASN A 425 -46.59 6.14 21.21
N PHE A 426 -45.60 5.29 20.93
CA PHE A 426 -45.13 4.31 21.90
C PHE A 426 -44.10 4.91 22.85
N HIS A 427 -44.42 4.98 24.14
CA HIS A 427 -43.49 5.37 25.18
C HIS A 427 -42.83 4.10 25.74
N TYR A 428 -41.61 3.81 25.32
CA TYR A 428 -40.86 2.65 25.76
C TYR A 428 -40.06 2.95 27.02
N SER A 429 -40.07 2.02 27.98
CA SER A 429 -39.15 2.00 29.11
C SER A 429 -37.99 1.05 28.89
N VAL A 430 -38.20 -0.01 28.08
CA VAL A 430 -37.16 -0.97 27.71
C VAL A 430 -37.11 -1.08 26.19
N LEU A 431 -35.91 -0.98 25.64
CA LEU A 431 -35.60 -1.31 24.26
C LEU A 431 -34.29 -2.09 24.28
N ASN A 432 -34.35 -3.35 23.83
CA ASN A 432 -33.18 -4.19 23.64
C ASN A 432 -33.16 -4.67 22.19
N SER A 433 -31.98 -4.69 21.58
CA SER A 433 -31.73 -5.21 20.25
C SER A 433 -30.58 -6.20 20.29
N THR A 434 -30.76 -7.38 19.72
CA THR A 434 -29.65 -8.20 19.25
C THR A 434 -29.28 -7.78 17.82
N ILE A 435 -28.02 -7.97 17.44
CA ILE A 435 -27.46 -7.57 16.15
C ILE A 435 -26.58 -8.71 15.65
N ASP A 436 -26.93 -9.24 14.48
CA ASP A 436 -26.11 -10.20 13.74
C ASP A 436 -25.96 -9.68 12.30
N TYR A 437 -24.74 -9.72 11.77
CA TYR A 437 -24.41 -9.26 10.42
C TYR A 437 -23.48 -10.27 9.78
N ASP A 438 -23.85 -10.79 8.61
CA ASP A 438 -23.03 -11.76 7.89
C ASP A 438 -22.12 -11.11 6.85
N GLU A 439 -21.20 -11.92 6.33
CA GLU A 439 -20.20 -11.50 5.34
C GLU A 439 -20.84 -11.12 3.99
N GLN A 440 -22.07 -11.58 3.73
CA GLN A 440 -22.85 -11.25 2.54
C GLN A 440 -23.58 -9.89 2.64
N GLY A 441 -23.59 -9.29 3.83
CA GLY A 441 -24.16 -7.97 4.06
C GLY A 441 -25.58 -7.98 4.62
N LYS A 442 -26.10 -9.13 5.04
CA LYS A 442 -27.42 -9.24 5.66
C LYS A 442 -27.33 -8.89 7.14
N LEU A 443 -28.09 -7.89 7.56
CA LEU A 443 -28.28 -7.52 8.97
C LEU A 443 -29.56 -8.14 9.50
N THR A 444 -29.47 -8.81 10.66
CA THR A 444 -30.63 -9.29 11.42
C THR A 444 -30.67 -8.60 12.79
N LEU A 445 -31.80 -7.97 13.10
CA LEU A 445 -32.04 -7.25 14.34
C LEU A 445 -33.19 -7.88 15.11
N GLY A 446 -32.90 -8.44 16.29
CA GLY A 446 -33.90 -8.95 17.22
C GLY A 446 -34.28 -7.89 18.24
N LEU A 447 -35.42 -7.23 18.06
CA LEU A 447 -35.90 -6.13 18.88
C LEU A 447 -36.90 -6.60 19.94
N ARG A 448 -36.68 -6.23 21.19
CA ARG A 448 -37.64 -6.35 22.29
C ARG A 448 -37.94 -4.99 22.88
N LEU A 449 -39.21 -4.60 22.81
CA LEU A 449 -39.72 -3.32 23.25
C LEU A 449 -40.74 -3.54 24.37
N GLU A 450 -40.59 -2.81 25.48
CA GLU A 450 -41.56 -2.79 26.58
C GLU A 450 -41.93 -1.36 26.91
N GLY A 451 -43.22 -1.09 27.01
CA GLY A 451 -43.70 0.28 27.14
C GLY A 451 -45.22 0.37 27.14
N LYS A 452 -45.72 1.55 26.81
CA LYS A 452 -47.16 1.83 26.74
C LYS A 452 -47.46 2.94 25.75
N ASN A 453 -48.66 2.93 25.18
CA ASN A 453 -49.21 4.09 24.50
C ASN A 453 -50.25 4.76 25.43
N PRO A 454 -50.02 5.99 25.91
CA PRO A 454 -50.95 6.70 26.80
C PRO A 454 -52.36 6.88 26.20
N GLU A 455 -52.46 6.95 24.87
CA GLU A 455 -53.72 7.19 24.14
C GLU A 455 -54.52 5.90 23.92
N LEU A 456 -53.90 4.73 24.12
CA LEU A 456 -54.52 3.44 23.87
C LEU A 456 -54.94 2.76 25.17
N ARG A 457 -56.25 2.47 25.33
CA ARG A 457 -56.83 1.67 26.43
C ARG A 457 -56.31 2.05 27.84
N GLY A 458 -56.09 3.35 28.10
CA GLY A 458 -55.63 3.85 29.39
C GLY A 458 -54.16 3.56 29.71
N GLY A 459 -53.30 3.36 28.70
CA GLY A 459 -51.87 3.15 28.90
C GLY A 459 -51.49 1.72 29.27
N GLN A 460 -52.23 0.72 28.78
CA GLN A 460 -51.95 -0.69 29.03
C GLN A 460 -50.51 -1.04 28.62
N PRO A 461 -49.75 -1.80 29.45
CA PRO A 461 -48.41 -2.25 29.08
C PRO A 461 -48.45 -3.12 27.83
N VAL A 462 -47.52 -2.87 26.90
CA VAL A 462 -47.33 -3.63 25.67
C VAL A 462 -45.88 -4.11 25.61
N VAL A 463 -45.73 -5.40 25.31
CA VAL A 463 -44.43 -6.03 25.04
C VAL A 463 -44.45 -6.50 23.59
N LEU A 464 -43.49 -6.02 22.80
CA LEU A 464 -43.36 -6.37 21.39
C LEU A 464 -42.00 -7.01 21.15
N ASN A 465 -42.01 -8.13 20.43
CA ASN A 465 -40.81 -8.76 19.90
C ASN A 465 -40.89 -8.73 18.37
N VAL A 466 -39.89 -8.13 17.73
CA VAL A 466 -39.81 -7.98 16.27
C VAL A 466 -38.46 -8.52 15.80
N ASN A 467 -38.46 -9.25 14.70
CA ASN A 467 -37.24 -9.55 13.98
C ASN A 467 -37.24 -8.73 12.69
N LEU A 468 -36.18 -7.97 12.45
CA LEU A 468 -35.99 -7.20 11.23
C LEU A 468 -34.78 -7.74 10.49
N GLU A 469 -34.93 -7.95 9.19
CA GLU A 469 -33.85 -8.31 8.29
C GLU A 469 -33.67 -7.18 7.28
N GLU A 470 -32.42 -6.79 7.01
CA GLU A 470 -32.06 -5.72 6.09
C GLU A 470 -30.86 -6.13 5.24
N ASP A 471 -30.87 -5.75 3.98
CA ASP A 471 -29.72 -5.86 3.08
C ASP A 471 -28.95 -4.54 3.12
N ILE A 472 -27.83 -4.54 3.85
CA ILE A 472 -27.05 -3.32 4.08
C ILE A 472 -26.42 -2.80 2.78
N PRO A 473 -25.80 -3.63 1.92
CA PRO A 473 -25.37 -3.18 0.59
C PRO A 473 -26.48 -2.48 -0.21
N ALA A 474 -27.69 -3.03 -0.28
CA ALA A 474 -28.80 -2.42 -1.00
C ALA A 474 -29.24 -1.10 -0.35
N LEU A 475 -29.35 -1.07 0.99
CA LEU A 475 -29.71 0.13 1.76
C LEU A 475 -28.71 1.27 1.53
N LEU A 476 -27.40 0.98 1.62
CA LEU A 476 -26.34 1.96 1.41
C LEU A 476 -26.34 2.48 -0.03
N THR A 477 -26.68 1.62 -1.00
CA THR A 477 -26.89 2.03 -2.40
C THR A 477 -28.00 3.06 -2.53
N SER A 478 -29.16 2.81 -1.91
CA SER A 478 -30.28 3.75 -1.90
C SER A 478 -29.91 5.09 -1.23
N LEU A 479 -29.20 5.05 -0.10
CA LEU A 479 -28.71 6.25 0.60
C LEU A 479 -27.73 7.07 -0.24
N GLN A 480 -26.84 6.41 -0.99
CA GLN A 480 -25.86 7.07 -1.86
C GLN A 480 -26.50 7.73 -3.09
N LEU A 481 -27.57 7.14 -3.64
CA LEU A 481 -28.29 7.67 -4.79
C LEU A 481 -29.23 8.84 -4.44
N SER A 482 -29.77 8.86 -3.21
CA SER A 482 -30.64 9.95 -2.72
C SER A 482 -29.90 11.28 -2.41
N GLY A 483 -28.60 11.37 -2.71
CA GLY A 483 -27.83 12.61 -2.67
C GLY A 483 -27.26 12.99 -1.29
N ARG A 484 -27.22 12.06 -0.33
CA ARG A 484 -26.72 12.30 1.04
C ARG A 484 -25.23 12.00 1.22
N VAL A 485 -24.52 11.62 0.16
CA VAL A 485 -23.09 11.25 0.19
C VAL A 485 -22.33 12.11 -0.81
N ASN A 486 -21.03 12.29 -0.58
CA ASN A 486 -20.11 13.04 -1.43
C ASN A 486 -20.26 12.65 -2.92
N GLU A 487 -20.26 13.63 -3.83
CA GLU A 487 -20.43 13.44 -5.29
C GLU A 487 -19.48 12.38 -5.87
N ALA A 488 -18.28 12.26 -5.31
CA ALA A 488 -17.31 11.24 -5.71
C ALA A 488 -17.81 9.80 -5.47
N VAL A 489 -18.46 9.55 -4.33
CA VAL A 489 -19.04 8.24 -4.01
C VAL A 489 -20.26 7.98 -4.89
N THR A 490 -21.12 8.98 -5.06
CA THR A 490 -22.31 8.85 -5.93
C THR A 490 -21.93 8.52 -7.37
N ARG A 491 -20.83 9.10 -7.90
CA ARG A 491 -20.32 8.76 -9.23
C ARG A 491 -19.89 7.30 -9.32
N ARG A 492 -19.12 6.81 -8.34
CA ARG A 492 -18.64 5.43 -8.30
C ARG A 492 -19.76 4.40 -8.21
N VAL A 493 -20.80 4.68 -7.45
CA VAL A 493 -21.96 3.79 -7.32
C VAL A 493 -22.73 3.66 -8.63
N ARG A 494 -22.86 4.76 -9.38
CA ARG A 494 -23.47 4.72 -10.72
C ARG A 494 -22.64 3.90 -11.70
N GLU A 495 -21.31 4.05 -11.68
CA GLU A 495 -20.40 3.24 -12.51
C GLU A 495 -20.54 1.74 -12.21
N LEU A 496 -20.59 1.36 -10.92
CA LEU A 496 -20.79 -0.03 -10.50
C LEU A 496 -22.14 -0.62 -10.95
N LEU A 497 -23.22 0.16 -10.89
CA LEU A 497 -24.55 -0.28 -11.36
C LEU A 497 -24.63 -0.43 -12.89
N GLN A 498 -23.86 0.38 -13.62
CA GLN A 498 -23.74 0.27 -15.08
C GLN A 498 -22.91 -0.95 -15.48
N GLU A 499 -21.87 -1.30 -14.72
CA GLU A 499 -21.09 -2.52 -14.93
C GLU A 499 -21.85 -3.79 -14.52
N SER A 500 -22.70 -3.73 -13.50
CA SER A 500 -23.51 -4.88 -13.03
C SER A 500 -24.78 -5.13 -13.87
N GLY A 501 -25.12 -4.25 -14.81
CA GLY A 501 -26.28 -4.41 -15.69
C GLY A 501 -27.64 -4.17 -15.02
N GLU A 502 -27.67 -3.56 -13.84
CA GLU A 502 -28.89 -3.26 -13.08
C GLU A 502 -29.39 -1.81 -13.25
N GLU A 503 -29.21 -1.24 -14.44
CA GLU A 503 -29.90 0.00 -14.81
C GLU A 503 -31.24 -0.32 -15.49
N THR A 504 -32.22 -0.84 -14.74
CA THR A 504 -33.63 -0.63 -15.15
C THR A 504 -34.01 0.80 -14.83
N ALA A 505 -33.82 1.67 -15.82
CA ALA A 505 -34.40 3.01 -15.88
C ALA A 505 -35.95 2.91 -16.04
N PRO A 506 -36.68 4.00 -15.72
CA PRO A 506 -37.90 4.02 -14.90
C PRO A 506 -39.18 3.44 -15.51
#